data_AF-A0A432D1A4-F1
#
_entry.id   AF-A0A432D1A4-F1
#
_cell.length_a   1.000
_cell.length_b   1.000
_cell.length_c   1.000
_cell.angle_alpha   90.00
_cell.angle_beta   90.00
_cell.angle_gamma   90.00
#
_symmetry.space_group_name_H-M   'P 1'
#
loop_
_entity.id
_entity.type
_entity.pdbx_description
1 polymer ?
#
loop_
_entity_poly.entity_id
_entity_poly.type
_entity_poly.pdbx_seq_one_letter_code
_entity_poly.pdbx_strand_id
1 'polypeptide(L)'
;MKKVTFALFALLALSACKDEVGTQGWCDNKAESAKSEWSAQDALDFAKHCVLQDAVGSESWCTDLKDKPKGDWSANEATSFAKHCVF
;
A
#
# COMPACT_ATOMS: atom_id res chain seq x y z
N MET A 1 18.42 27.28 -21.30
CA MET A 1 17.07 27.14 -20.69
C MET A 1 16.44 25.76 -20.92
N LYS A 2 16.47 25.20 -22.14
CA LYS A 2 15.86 23.87 -22.45
C LYS A 2 16.41 22.67 -21.66
N LYS A 3 17.70 22.72 -21.25
CA LYS A 3 18.34 21.69 -20.41
C LYS A 3 17.95 21.77 -18.94
N VAL A 4 17.64 22.98 -18.44
CA VAL A 4 17.22 23.21 -17.04
C VAL A 4 15.76 22.80 -16.86
N THR A 5 14.92 23.01 -17.87
CA THR A 5 13.52 22.56 -17.86
C THR A 5 13.38 21.04 -17.80
N PHE A 6 14.30 20.30 -18.45
CA PHE A 6 14.30 18.83 -18.41
C PHE A 6 14.82 18.27 -17.07
N ALA A 7 15.76 18.96 -16.42
CA ALA A 7 16.29 18.57 -15.12
C ALA A 7 15.27 18.74 -13.97
N LEU A 8 14.38 19.74 -14.06
CA LEU A 8 13.37 20.00 -13.02
C LEU A 8 12.26 18.94 -12.99
N PHE A 9 11.96 18.30 -14.12
CA PHE A 9 10.92 17.27 -14.23
C PHE A 9 11.40 15.91 -13.68
N ALA A 10 12.69 15.63 -13.77
CA ALA A 10 13.29 14.39 -13.24
C ALA A 10 13.30 14.33 -11.70
N LEU A 11 13.37 15.48 -11.02
CA LEU A 11 13.36 15.56 -9.56
C LEU A 11 11.99 15.28 -8.92
N LEU A 12 10.90 15.39 -9.68
CA LEU A 12 9.54 15.11 -9.21
C LEU A 12 9.14 13.63 -9.31
N ALA A 13 9.92 12.81 -10.03
CA ALA A 13 9.60 11.41 -10.27
C ALA A 13 10.04 10.44 -9.14
N LEU A 14 10.78 10.92 -8.14
CA LEU A 14 11.29 10.06 -7.05
C LEU A 14 10.29 9.84 -5.90
N SER A 15 9.14 10.52 -5.87
CA SER A 15 8.15 10.37 -4.80
C SER A 15 7.20 9.18 -4.97
N ALA A 16 7.41 8.34 -5.98
CA ALA A 16 6.50 7.25 -6.34
C ALA A 16 6.74 5.92 -5.58
N CYS A 17 7.70 5.84 -4.66
CA CYS A 17 7.84 4.70 -3.73
C CYS A 17 7.12 4.95 -2.41
N LYS A 18 5.88 5.45 -2.44
CA LYS A 18 5.03 5.46 -1.25
C LYS A 18 4.09 4.29 -1.38
N ASP A 19 4.32 3.25 -0.58
CA ASP A 19 3.50 2.04 -0.58
C ASP A 19 2.01 2.40 -0.52
N GLU A 20 1.19 1.62 -1.23
CA GLU A 20 -0.24 1.88 -1.33
C GLU A 20 -0.90 1.73 0.04
N VAL A 21 -1.76 2.70 0.42
CA VAL A 21 -2.40 2.74 1.74
C VAL A 21 -3.11 1.42 2.04
N GLY A 22 -2.81 0.83 3.20
CA GLY A 22 -3.39 -0.42 3.67
C GLY A 22 -2.74 -1.70 3.12
N THR A 23 -1.69 -1.59 2.31
CA THR A 23 -0.82 -2.75 2.01
C THR A 23 0.14 -3.04 3.17
N GLN A 24 0.66 -4.27 3.25
CA GLN A 24 1.62 -4.66 4.28
C GLN A 24 2.82 -3.69 4.36
N GLY A 25 3.43 -3.36 3.22
CA GLY A 25 4.57 -2.43 3.18
C GLY A 25 4.20 -1.02 3.67
N TRP A 26 2.99 -0.54 3.36
CA TRP A 26 2.51 0.73 3.90
C TRP A 26 2.30 0.68 5.40
N CYS A 27 1.70 -0.40 5.91
CA CYS A 27 1.50 -0.60 7.34
C CYS A 27 2.84 -0.63 8.08
N ASP A 28 3.83 -1.35 7.58
CA ASP A 28 5.16 -1.46 8.19
C ASP A 28 5.85 -0.10 8.23
N ASN A 29 5.95 0.57 7.09
CA ASN A 29 6.55 1.90 6.98
C ASN A 29 5.82 2.93 7.87
N LYS A 30 4.48 2.88 7.90
CA LYS A 30 3.69 3.80 8.73
C LYS A 30 3.90 3.53 10.21
N ALA A 31 3.96 2.27 10.63
CA ALA A 31 4.22 1.89 12.03
C ALA A 31 5.62 2.36 12.50
N GLU A 32 6.62 2.36 11.62
CA GLU A 32 7.97 2.85 11.90
C GLU A 32 8.08 4.39 11.91
N SER A 33 7.19 5.09 11.21
CA SER A 33 7.21 6.56 11.11
C SER A 33 6.86 7.26 12.43
N ALA A 34 7.40 8.46 12.63
CA ALA A 34 7.13 9.25 13.83
C ALA A 34 5.65 9.68 13.89
N LYS A 35 4.95 9.36 14.99
CA LYS A 35 3.52 9.69 15.16
C LYS A 35 3.21 11.18 15.11
N SER A 36 4.16 12.05 15.40
CA SER A 36 4.03 13.51 15.23
C SER A 36 3.86 13.94 13.78
N GLU A 37 4.28 13.10 12.82
CA GLU A 37 4.15 13.35 11.38
C GLU A 37 2.85 12.78 10.81
N TRP A 38 2.04 12.10 11.62
CA TRP A 38 0.78 11.52 11.16
C TRP A 38 -0.28 12.60 11.00
N SER A 39 -0.97 12.59 9.86
CA SER A 39 -2.24 13.28 9.74
C SER A 39 -3.36 12.52 10.48
N ALA A 40 -4.47 13.19 10.76
CA ALA A 40 -5.66 12.51 11.30
C ALA A 40 -6.17 11.42 10.33
N GLN A 41 -6.09 11.68 9.02
CA GLN A 41 -6.51 10.72 8.00
C GLN A 41 -5.63 9.47 8.01
N ASP A 42 -4.31 9.66 8.08
CA ASP A 42 -3.35 8.56 8.21
C ASP A 42 -3.63 7.67 9.43
N ALA A 43 -3.96 8.28 10.57
CA ALA A 43 -4.27 7.54 11.79
C ALA A 43 -5.54 6.70 11.63
N LEU A 44 -6.56 7.23 10.96
CA LEU A 44 -7.80 6.51 10.68
C LEU A 44 -7.56 5.36 9.69
N ASP A 45 -6.84 5.62 8.60
CA ASP A 45 -6.54 4.61 7.59
C ASP A 45 -5.66 3.49 8.16
N PHE A 46 -4.67 3.84 8.99
CA PHE A 46 -3.83 2.86 9.67
C PHE A 46 -4.64 2.00 10.64
N ALA A 47 -5.51 2.62 11.43
CA ALA A 47 -6.41 1.87 12.31
C ALA A 47 -7.30 0.90 11.52
N LYS A 48 -7.88 1.36 10.41
CA LYS A 48 -8.79 0.54 9.60
C LYS A 48 -8.07 -0.61 8.89
N HIS A 49 -6.95 -0.32 8.23
CA HIS A 49 -6.31 -1.24 7.28
C HIS A 49 -5.14 -2.05 7.85
N CYS A 50 -4.60 -1.66 9.01
CA CYS A 50 -3.44 -2.33 9.60
C CYS A 50 -3.71 -2.88 11.01
N VAL A 51 -4.73 -2.37 11.71
CA VAL A 51 -5.03 -2.78 13.10
C VAL A 51 -6.33 -3.58 13.17
N LEU A 52 -7.39 -3.12 12.50
CA LEU A 52 -8.71 -3.74 12.54
C LEU A 52 -8.93 -4.79 11.44
N GLN A 53 -8.13 -4.75 10.37
CA GLN A 53 -8.20 -5.65 9.22
C GLN A 53 -6.78 -6.12 8.89
N ASP A 54 -6.68 -7.28 8.24
CA ASP A 54 -5.41 -7.75 7.68
C ASP A 54 -4.98 -6.88 6.50
N ALA A 55 -3.73 -6.45 6.52
CA ALA A 55 -3.16 -5.62 5.48
C ALA A 55 -3.10 -6.37 4.15
N VAL A 56 -3.39 -5.69 3.05
CA VAL A 56 -3.35 -6.29 1.71
C VAL A 56 -1.93 -6.75 1.41
N GLY A 57 -1.78 -8.03 1.06
CA GLY A 57 -0.47 -8.64 0.83
C GLY A 57 0.21 -9.19 2.09
N SER A 58 -0.41 -9.12 3.27
CA SER A 58 0.04 -9.87 4.43
C SER A 58 -0.13 -11.37 4.21
N GLU A 59 0.63 -12.21 4.94
CA GLU A 59 0.51 -13.66 4.84
C GLU A 59 -0.91 -14.15 5.20
N SER A 60 -1.53 -13.56 6.23
CA SER A 60 -2.92 -13.86 6.63
C SER A 60 -3.89 -13.49 5.52
N TRP A 61 -3.82 -12.28 4.98
CA TRP A 61 -4.70 -11.81 3.92
C TRP A 61 -4.57 -12.65 2.65
N CYS A 62 -3.33 -12.98 2.26
CA CYS A 62 -3.07 -13.84 1.10
C CYS A 62 -3.63 -15.25 1.31
N THR A 63 -3.48 -15.81 2.50
CA THR A 63 -4.01 -17.15 2.81
C THR A 63 -5.54 -17.15 2.79
N ASP A 64 -6.16 -16.20 3.47
CA ASP A 64 -7.63 -16.08 3.54
C ASP A 64 -8.24 -15.87 2.15
N LEU A 65 -7.64 -15.02 1.31
CA LEU A 65 -8.15 -14.80 -0.04
C LEU A 65 -7.95 -16.03 -0.94
N LYS A 66 -6.84 -16.76 -0.77
CA LYS A 66 -6.57 -18.00 -1.52
C LYS A 66 -7.59 -19.09 -1.21
N ASP A 67 -8.06 -19.17 0.03
CA ASP A 67 -9.07 -20.12 0.47
C ASP A 67 -10.50 -19.70 0.05
N LYS A 68 -10.71 -18.42 -0.23
CA LYS A 68 -11.98 -17.91 -0.78
C LYS A 68 -12.19 -18.37 -2.23
N PRO A 69 -13.39 -18.87 -2.61
CA PRO A 69 -13.68 -19.23 -4.00
C PRO A 69 -13.39 -18.08 -4.97
N LYS A 70 -12.64 -18.36 -6.04
CA LYS A 70 -12.21 -17.32 -7.01
C LYS A 70 -13.35 -16.59 -7.71
N GLY A 71 -14.54 -17.20 -7.78
CA GLY A 71 -15.75 -16.56 -8.31
C GLY A 71 -16.28 -15.43 -7.43
N ASP A 72 -15.93 -15.42 -6.15
CA ASP A 72 -16.37 -14.42 -5.16
C ASP A 72 -15.33 -13.30 -4.98
N TRP A 73 -14.25 -13.33 -5.76
CA TRP A 73 -13.23 -12.30 -5.70
C TRP A 73 -13.75 -11.03 -6.38
N SER A 74 -13.56 -9.90 -5.70
CA SER A 74 -13.65 -8.60 -6.36
C SER A 74 -12.47 -8.40 -7.31
N ALA A 75 -12.64 -7.53 -8.30
CA ALA A 75 -11.56 -7.17 -9.23
C ALA A 75 -10.32 -6.61 -8.51
N ASN A 76 -10.54 -5.85 -7.42
CA ASN A 76 -9.49 -5.27 -6.61
C ASN A 76 -8.71 -6.33 -5.83
N GLU A 77 -9.40 -7.31 -5.22
CA GLU A 77 -8.74 -8.43 -4.54
C GLU A 77 -7.93 -9.26 -5.51
N ALA A 78 -8.47 -9.60 -6.69
CA ALA A 78 -7.74 -10.35 -7.71
C ALA A 78 -6.47 -9.63 -8.17
N THR A 79 -6.58 -8.32 -8.42
CA THR A 79 -5.44 -7.49 -8.81
C THR A 79 -4.40 -7.40 -7.71
N SER A 80 -4.83 -7.18 -6.47
CA SER A 80 -3.93 -7.02 -5.32
C SER A 80 -3.23 -8.33 -4.99
N PHE A 81 -3.95 -9.46 -5.04
CA PHE A 81 -3.36 -10.78 -4.85
C PHE A 81 -2.28 -11.08 -5.89
N ALA A 82 -2.53 -10.77 -7.16
CA ALA A 82 -1.54 -10.94 -8.22
C ALA A 82 -0.27 -10.08 -8.00
N LYS A 83 -0.42 -8.89 -7.39
CA LYS A 83 0.70 -7.98 -7.09
C LYS A 83 1.48 -8.36 -5.83
N HIS A 84 0.79 -8.89 -4.82
CA HIS A 84 1.32 -8.96 -3.44
C HIS A 84 1.30 -10.35 -2.81
N CYS A 85 0.88 -11.40 -3.52
CA CYS A 85 0.81 -12.76 -2.94
C CYS A 85 1.38 -13.85 -3.86
N VAL A 86 1.65 -13.52 -5.13
CA VAL A 86 2.18 -14.47 -6.13
C VAL A 86 3.66 -14.15 -6.33
N PHE A 87 4.50 -14.74 -5.49
CA PHE A 87 5.96 -14.63 -5.53
C PHE A 87 6.60 -15.96 -5.94
#